data_AF-A0A3C0ANT8-F1
#
_entry.id   AF-A0A3C0ANT8-F1
#
_cell.length_a   1.000
_cell.length_b   1.000
_cell.length_c   1.000
_cell.angle_alpha   90.00
_cell.angle_beta   90.00
_cell.angle_gamma   90.00
#
_symmetry.space_group_name_H-M   'P 1'
#
loop_
_entity.id
_entity.type
_entity.pdbx_description
1 polymer ?
#
loop_
_entity_poly.entity_id
_entity_poly.type
_entity_poly.pdbx_seq_one_letter_code
_entity_poly.pdbx_strand_id
1 'polypeptide(L)'
;MNFLIPKAFILILLATVSSLSPLTSLSAADKKPSAKKNAWKPLPGAEYKVYKKTDQGDLHLNIYKPADWKASDTRPAIVFFFGGGWKNGNPGQFEPHCKHLASKGMVACTAEYRIKSKHDTTPFECVA
;
A
#
# COMPACT_ATOMS: atom_id res chain seq x y z
N MET A 1 79.63 12.11 42.92
CA MET A 1 79.67 13.44 43.56
C MET A 1 78.36 14.14 43.24
N ASN A 2 77.69 14.64 44.27
CA ASN A 2 76.26 15.00 44.31
C ASN A 2 75.95 16.42 43.76
N PHE A 3 74.74 16.54 43.18
CA PHE A 3 73.72 17.61 43.34
C PHE A 3 73.83 19.01 42.69
N LEU A 4 72.78 19.37 41.90
CA LEU A 4 71.87 20.55 41.99
C LEU A 4 70.89 20.55 40.77
N ILE A 5 69.61 20.09 40.81
CA ILE A 5 68.30 20.72 41.20
C ILE A 5 67.93 22.02 40.42
N PRO A 6 66.65 22.43 40.14
CA PRO A 6 65.39 21.77 39.70
C PRO A 6 64.57 22.51 38.58
N LYS A 7 63.54 21.82 38.07
CA LYS A 7 62.14 22.23 37.77
C LYS A 7 61.83 23.66 37.30
N ALA A 8 61.21 23.76 36.11
CA ALA A 8 60.30 24.85 35.77
C ALA A 8 59.39 24.52 34.56
N PHE A 9 58.08 24.53 34.81
CA PHE A 9 56.94 24.86 33.92
C PHE A 9 56.55 23.89 32.79
N ILE A 10 55.42 23.15 32.82
CA ILE A 10 53.97 23.50 32.90
C ILE A 10 53.30 23.67 31.50
N LEU A 11 52.08 23.12 31.41
CA LEU A 11 50.98 23.32 30.42
C LEU A 11 51.01 22.40 29.16
N ILE A 12 50.24 21.31 29.07
CA ILE A 12 48.76 21.11 28.95
C ILE A 12 48.25 21.21 27.48
N LEU A 13 47.38 20.25 27.12
CA LEU A 13 46.40 20.21 26.01
C LEU A 13 46.95 19.87 24.60
N LEU A 14 46.29 19.10 23.73
CA LEU A 14 44.89 18.72 23.60
C LEU A 14 44.78 17.47 22.69
N ALA A 15 44.03 16.46 23.11
CA ALA A 15 43.64 15.32 22.28
C ALA A 15 42.55 15.73 21.27
N THR A 16 42.68 15.37 20.00
CA THR A 16 41.54 15.22 19.07
C THR A 16 41.79 14.07 18.09
N VAL A 17 41.39 12.86 18.50
CA VAL A 17 41.10 11.77 17.54
C VAL A 17 39.66 12.00 17.09
N SER A 18 39.49 12.70 15.98
CA SER A 18 38.19 12.83 15.32
C SER A 18 37.94 11.56 14.53
N SER A 19 37.17 10.66 15.14
CA SER A 19 36.66 9.42 14.58
C SER A 19 35.99 9.64 13.22
N LEU A 20 36.57 9.08 12.16
CA LEU A 20 35.93 8.94 10.87
C LEU A 20 34.95 7.76 10.96
N SER A 21 33.72 8.02 11.39
CA SER A 21 32.65 7.04 11.27
C SER A 21 32.27 6.94 9.78
N PRO A 22 32.18 5.73 9.18
CA PRO A 22 31.57 5.59 7.88
C PRO A 22 30.11 6.05 7.97
N LEU A 23 29.73 6.96 7.08
CA LEU A 23 28.34 7.34 6.87
C LEU A 23 27.64 6.08 6.33
N THR A 24 27.07 5.30 7.24
CA THR A 24 26.22 4.16 6.94
C THR A 24 25.17 4.64 5.95
N SER A 25 25.12 4.03 4.78
CA SER A 25 24.03 4.22 3.83
C SER A 25 22.72 4.17 4.59
N LEU A 26 21.87 5.20 4.47
CA LEU A 26 20.46 5.05 4.82
C LEU A 26 19.92 3.96 3.92
N SER A 27 19.94 2.73 4.42
CA SER A 27 19.11 1.66 3.91
C SER A 27 17.69 2.22 3.94
N ALA A 28 17.12 2.44 2.75
CA ALA A 28 15.71 2.69 2.60
C ALA A 28 15.02 1.58 3.38
N ALA A 29 14.36 1.95 4.47
CA ALA A 29 13.78 0.99 5.39
C ALA A 29 12.93 -0.02 4.60
N ASP A 30 13.39 -1.26 4.54
CA ASP A 30 12.63 -2.42 4.12
C ASP A 30 11.45 -2.59 5.09
N LYS A 31 10.41 -1.78 4.90
CA LYS A 31 9.12 -2.00 5.55
C LYS A 31 8.51 -3.23 4.90
N LYS A 32 8.80 -4.38 5.50
CA LYS A 32 8.09 -5.65 5.29
C LYS A 32 6.57 -5.37 5.22
N PRO A 33 5.85 -5.79 4.16
CA PRO A 33 4.44 -5.48 4.03
C PRO A 33 3.70 -6.06 5.23
N SER A 34 2.97 -5.21 5.96
CA SER A 34 2.10 -5.63 7.06
C SER A 34 0.90 -6.38 6.46
N ALA A 35 1.11 -7.62 6.06
CA ALA A 35 0.06 -8.48 5.55
C ALA A 35 -0.96 -8.74 6.67
N LYS A 36 -2.25 -8.63 6.31
CA LYS A 36 -3.44 -9.20 7.00
C LYS A 36 -4.26 -8.36 8.01
N LYS A 37 -4.22 -7.02 8.04
CA LYS A 37 -5.22 -6.25 8.83
C LYS A 37 -6.25 -5.46 8.04
N ASN A 38 -6.07 -5.31 6.73
CA ASN A 38 -6.91 -4.43 5.94
C ASN A 38 -7.44 -5.17 4.70
N ALA A 39 -8.29 -6.19 4.81
CA ALA A 39 -9.05 -6.67 3.64
C ALA A 39 -10.39 -5.92 3.60
N TRP A 40 -10.91 -5.58 2.41
CA TRP A 40 -12.30 -5.09 2.37
C TRP A 40 -13.23 -6.26 2.63
N LYS A 41 -14.42 -5.97 3.15
CA LYS A 41 -15.46 -6.98 3.31
C LYS A 41 -16.20 -7.14 1.98
N PRO A 42 -16.60 -8.37 1.60
CA PRO A 42 -17.49 -8.59 0.47
C PRO A 42 -18.75 -7.72 0.57
N LEU A 43 -19.19 -7.15 -0.55
CA LEU A 43 -20.39 -6.34 -0.58
C LEU A 43 -21.65 -7.23 -0.66
N PRO A 44 -22.77 -6.84 0.00
CA PRO A 44 -23.99 -7.64 0.00
C PRO A 44 -24.56 -7.86 -1.41
N GLY A 45 -24.84 -9.12 -1.75
CA GLY A 45 -25.42 -9.50 -3.04
C GLY A 45 -24.44 -9.47 -4.22
N ALA A 46 -23.15 -9.28 -3.97
CA ALA A 46 -22.11 -9.42 -4.98
C ALA A 46 -21.41 -10.79 -4.88
N GLU A 47 -21.05 -11.36 -6.01
CA GLU A 47 -19.99 -12.37 -6.06
C GLU A 47 -18.65 -11.67 -5.82
N TYR A 48 -17.85 -12.18 -4.87
CA TYR A 48 -16.58 -11.58 -4.48
C TYR A 48 -15.42 -12.43 -5.00
N LYS A 49 -14.70 -11.91 -6.00
CA LYS A 49 -13.74 -12.70 -6.78
C LYS A 49 -12.38 -12.01 -6.89
N VAL A 50 -11.32 -12.72 -6.52
CA VAL A 50 -9.93 -12.26 -6.75
C VAL A 50 -9.69 -12.16 -8.26
N TYR A 51 -9.22 -10.99 -8.71
CA TYR A 51 -8.83 -10.78 -10.11
C TYR A 51 -7.32 -10.57 -10.29
N LYS A 52 -6.62 -10.06 -9.27
CA LYS A 52 -5.17 -9.86 -9.29
C LYS A 52 -4.59 -10.17 -7.91
N LYS A 53 -3.53 -10.97 -7.88
CA LYS A 53 -2.69 -11.16 -6.70
C LYS A 53 -1.54 -10.16 -6.74
N THR A 54 -1.20 -9.56 -5.62
CA THR A 54 -0.09 -8.60 -5.50
C THR A 54 0.71 -8.89 -4.23
N ASP A 55 1.92 -8.35 -4.15
CA ASP A 55 2.75 -8.48 -2.94
C ASP A 55 2.09 -7.83 -1.71
N GLN A 56 1.23 -6.83 -1.95
CA GLN A 56 0.46 -6.14 -0.92
C GLN A 56 -0.86 -6.85 -0.55
N GLY A 57 -1.24 -7.89 -1.28
CA GLY A 57 -2.46 -8.67 -1.07
C GLY A 57 -3.30 -8.89 -2.33
N ASP A 58 -4.36 -9.67 -2.18
CA ASP A 58 -5.29 -9.98 -3.26
C ASP A 58 -6.29 -8.84 -3.49
N LEU A 59 -6.48 -8.47 -4.76
CA LEU A 59 -7.47 -7.48 -5.20
C LEU A 59 -8.69 -8.20 -5.78
N HIS A 60 -9.87 -7.76 -5.35
CA HIS A 60 -11.14 -8.39 -5.69
C HIS A 60 -12.03 -7.51 -6.57
N LEU A 61 -12.91 -8.16 -7.32
CA LEU A 61 -14.11 -7.58 -7.89
C LEU A 61 -15.32 -7.97 -7.03
N ASN A 62 -16.21 -7.02 -6.79
CA ASN A 62 -17.57 -7.29 -6.35
C ASN A 62 -18.47 -7.27 -7.59
N ILE A 63 -18.97 -8.43 -7.99
CA ILE A 63 -19.68 -8.65 -9.25
C ILE A 63 -21.17 -8.80 -8.97
N TYR A 64 -21.97 -7.90 -9.54
CA TYR A 64 -23.42 -7.94 -9.51
C TYR A 64 -23.94 -8.45 -10.86
N LYS A 65 -24.68 -9.54 -10.82
CA LYS A 65 -25.28 -10.18 -11.99
C LYS A 65 -26.78 -9.89 -12.03
N PRO A 66 -27.38 -9.79 -13.23
CA PRO A 66 -28.84 -9.79 -13.38
C PRO A 66 -29.45 -11.04 -12.76
N ALA A 67 -30.70 -10.95 -12.29
CA ALA A 67 -31.38 -12.08 -11.65
C ALA A 67 -31.57 -13.30 -12.60
N ASP A 68 -31.65 -13.05 -13.90
CA ASP A 68 -31.82 -14.04 -14.96
C ASP A 68 -30.49 -14.48 -15.61
N TRP A 69 -29.35 -14.12 -15.01
CA TRP A 69 -28.02 -14.41 -15.56
C TRP A 69 -27.75 -15.90 -15.71
N LYS A 70 -27.17 -16.29 -16.86
CA LYS A 70 -26.67 -17.64 -17.13
C LYS A 70 -25.23 -17.58 -17.61
N ALA A 71 -24.48 -18.66 -17.37
CA ALA A 71 -23.07 -18.76 -17.78
C ALA A 71 -22.85 -18.66 -19.31
N SER A 72 -23.87 -19.00 -20.10
CA SER A 72 -23.85 -18.90 -21.58
C SER A 72 -24.17 -17.50 -22.11
N ASP A 73 -24.57 -16.56 -21.26
CA ASP A 73 -25.02 -15.23 -21.71
C ASP A 73 -23.84 -14.36 -22.17
N THR A 74 -24.08 -13.58 -23.23
CA THR A 74 -23.20 -12.46 -23.61
C THR A 74 -23.94 -11.16 -23.29
N ARG A 75 -23.55 -10.50 -22.19
CA ARG A 75 -24.18 -9.27 -21.70
C ARG A 75 -23.17 -8.14 -21.65
N PRO A 76 -23.58 -6.88 -21.86
CA PRO A 76 -22.72 -5.74 -21.61
C PRO A 76 -22.25 -5.73 -20.15
N ALA A 77 -20.99 -5.35 -19.95
CA ALA A 77 -20.37 -5.30 -18.64
C ALA A 77 -19.82 -3.90 -18.34
N ILE A 78 -19.79 -3.54 -17.06
CA ILE A 78 -19.22 -2.28 -16.58
C ILE A 78 -18.40 -2.52 -15.31
N VAL A 79 -17.28 -1.81 -15.19
CA VAL A 79 -16.40 -1.87 -14.02
C VAL A 79 -16.20 -0.46 -13.48
N PHE A 80 -16.56 -0.26 -12.21
CA PHE A 80 -16.36 1.00 -11.50
C PHE A 80 -15.10 0.97 -10.64
N PHE A 81 -14.32 2.03 -10.73
CA PHE A 81 -13.20 2.32 -9.84
C PHE A 81 -13.60 3.46 -8.92
N PHE A 82 -13.56 3.24 -7.60
CA PHE A 82 -13.90 4.25 -6.61
C PHE A 82 -12.91 5.43 -6.63
N GLY A 83 -13.35 6.60 -6.18
CA GLY A 83 -12.52 7.81 -6.06
C GLY A 83 -11.73 7.86 -4.75
N GLY A 84 -10.99 8.95 -4.55
CA GLY A 84 -10.16 9.15 -3.34
C GLY A 84 -8.67 9.38 -3.60
N GLY A 85 -8.33 9.75 -4.85
CA GLY A 85 -7.01 10.27 -5.23
C GLY A 85 -5.87 9.30 -4.97
N TRP A 86 -6.11 7.99 -5.15
CA TRP A 86 -5.17 6.89 -4.85
C TRP A 86 -4.68 6.84 -3.39
N LYS A 87 -5.25 7.66 -2.50
CA LYS A 87 -4.85 7.71 -1.09
C LYS A 87 -5.84 6.94 -0.22
N ASN A 88 -7.13 7.12 -0.46
CA ASN A 88 -8.23 6.55 0.31
C ASN A 88 -9.34 6.05 -0.62
N GLY A 89 -10.37 5.43 -0.05
CA GLY A 89 -11.58 5.06 -0.77
C GLY A 89 -12.15 3.70 -0.36
N ASN A 90 -13.24 3.31 -1.01
CA ASN A 90 -13.93 2.05 -0.75
C ASN A 90 -14.64 1.54 -2.02
N PRO A 91 -14.52 0.24 -2.37
CA PRO A 91 -15.22 -0.35 -3.52
C PRO A 91 -16.76 -0.27 -3.42
N GLY A 92 -17.32 -0.03 -2.24
CA GLY A 92 -18.74 0.20 -2.03
C GLY A 92 -19.27 1.54 -2.55
N GLN A 93 -18.41 2.51 -2.93
CA GLN A 93 -18.85 3.83 -3.41
C GLN A 93 -19.85 3.73 -4.58
N PHE A 94 -19.67 2.76 -5.47
CA PHE A 94 -20.51 2.56 -6.64
C PHE A 94 -21.48 1.37 -6.52
N GLU A 95 -21.65 0.77 -5.33
CA GLU A 95 -22.58 -0.35 -5.13
C GLU A 95 -24.02 -0.04 -5.63
N PRO A 96 -24.64 1.11 -5.31
CA PRO A 96 -25.99 1.41 -5.80
C PRO A 96 -26.08 1.45 -7.33
N HIS A 97 -25.03 1.92 -8.00
CA HIS A 97 -24.95 1.98 -9.46
C HIS A 97 -24.84 0.58 -10.06
N CYS A 98 -24.01 -0.29 -9.46
CA CYS A 98 -23.91 -1.67 -9.90
C CYS A 98 -25.23 -2.42 -9.75
N LYS A 99 -25.92 -2.27 -8.61
CA LYS A 99 -27.24 -2.88 -8.40
C LYS A 99 -28.27 -2.38 -9.41
N HIS A 100 -28.27 -1.08 -9.68
CA HIS A 100 -29.15 -0.49 -10.68
C HIS A 100 -28.89 -1.06 -12.08
N LEU A 101 -27.65 -1.07 -12.55
CA LEU A 101 -27.31 -1.57 -13.89
C LEU A 101 -27.50 -3.08 -14.02
N ALA A 102 -27.25 -3.85 -12.96
CA ALA A 102 -27.56 -5.27 -12.91
C ALA A 102 -29.07 -5.53 -13.06
N SER A 103 -29.92 -4.71 -12.43
CA SER A 103 -31.38 -4.77 -12.64
C SER A 103 -31.82 -4.45 -14.07
N LYS A 104 -30.96 -3.79 -14.86
CA LYS A 104 -31.18 -3.48 -16.29
C LYS A 104 -30.54 -4.50 -17.23
N GLY A 105 -30.02 -5.61 -16.70
CA GLY A 105 -29.50 -6.72 -17.50
C GLY A 105 -28.01 -6.67 -17.79
N MET A 106 -27.26 -5.71 -17.23
CA MET A 106 -25.79 -5.66 -17.34
C MET A 106 -25.10 -6.50 -16.27
N VAL A 107 -23.86 -6.94 -16.51
CA VAL A 107 -22.98 -7.41 -15.43
C VAL A 107 -22.20 -6.20 -14.91
N ALA A 108 -22.37 -5.83 -13.64
CA ALA A 108 -21.76 -4.62 -13.09
C ALA A 108 -20.82 -4.93 -11.93
N CYS A 109 -19.62 -4.37 -11.95
CA CYS A 109 -18.55 -4.68 -11.02
C CYS A 109 -18.05 -3.43 -10.30
N THR A 110 -17.71 -3.55 -9.01
CA THR A 110 -16.81 -2.58 -8.35
C THR A 110 -15.45 -3.23 -8.12
N ALA A 111 -14.39 -2.51 -8.49
CA ALA A 111 -13.03 -3.03 -8.42
C ALA A 111 -12.26 -2.49 -7.22
N GLU A 112 -11.60 -3.39 -6.51
CA GLU A 112 -10.53 -3.03 -5.60
C GLU A 112 -9.27 -2.66 -6.38
N TYR A 113 -8.58 -1.63 -5.94
CA TYR A 113 -7.27 -1.27 -6.46
C TYR A 113 -6.37 -0.79 -5.32
N ARG A 114 -5.06 -0.75 -5.59
CA ARG A 114 -4.06 -0.37 -4.59
C ARG A 114 -4.18 1.12 -4.24
N ILE A 115 -4.13 1.44 -2.96
CA ILE A 115 -4.24 2.80 -2.43
C ILE A 115 -3.27 3.00 -1.28
N LYS A 116 -2.83 4.24 -1.05
CA LYS A 116 -1.83 4.58 -0.02
C LYS A 116 -2.21 4.11 1.37
N SER A 117 -3.42 4.41 1.86
CA SER A 117 -3.80 4.11 3.26
C SER A 117 -3.92 2.62 3.56
N LYS A 118 -3.92 1.77 2.53
CA LYS A 118 -4.20 0.35 2.67
C LYS A 118 -3.08 -0.56 2.19
N HIS A 119 -2.39 -0.16 1.13
CA HIS A 119 -1.34 -0.92 0.45
C HIS A 119 0.00 -0.18 0.43
N ASP A 120 0.07 1.03 1.00
CA ASP A 120 1.25 1.89 1.03
C ASP A 120 1.82 2.30 -0.35
N THR A 121 0.98 2.29 -1.39
CA THR A 121 1.39 2.54 -2.78
C THR A 121 1.14 3.97 -3.26
N THR A 122 1.94 4.39 -4.24
CA THR A 122 1.75 5.58 -5.08
C THR A 122 0.82 5.29 -6.26
N PRO A 123 0.30 6.32 -6.96
CA PRO A 123 -0.48 6.13 -8.18
C PRO A 123 0.26 5.32 -9.27
N PHE A 124 1.57 5.54 -9.43
CA PHE A 124 2.39 4.82 -10.42
C PHE A 124 2.53 3.34 -10.09
N GLU A 125 2.82 3.01 -8.83
CA GLU A 125 2.87 1.63 -8.39
C GLU A 125 1.50 0.96 -8.48
N CYS A 126 0.40 1.69 -8.25
CA CYS A 126 -0.95 1.15 -8.36
C CYS A 126 -1.27 0.66 -9.78
N VAL A 127 -0.87 1.39 -10.81
CA VAL A 127 -1.20 1.07 -12.22
C VAL A 127 -0.24 0.11 -12.89
N ALA A 128 0.95 -0.10 -12.31
CA ALA A 128 1.96 -1.04 -12.80
C ALA A 128 1.55 -2.53 -12.66
#